data_AF-A0A524H440-F1
#
_entry.id   AF-A0A524H440-F1
#
_cell.length_a   1.000
_cell.length_b   1.000
_cell.length_c   1.000
_cell.angle_alpha   90.00
_cell.angle_beta   90.00
_cell.angle_gamma   90.00
#
_symmetry.space_group_name_H-M   'P 1'
#
loop_
_entity.id
_entity.type
_entity.pdbx_description
1 polymer ?
#
loop_
_entity_poly.entity_id
_entity_poly.type
_entity_poly.pdbx_seq_one_letter_code
_entity_poly.pdbx_strand_id
1 'polypeptide(L)'
;MRSRERILGNLDTLYRETFERARASDDQRRVEELDAAYVRDQLMLEILLDIRDLFSVAPAAPTQGGSALEKLETLRRLTTLR
;
A
#
# COMPACT_ATOMS: atom_id res chain seq x y z
N MET A 1 12.35 -1.25 -2.21
CA MET A 1 11.47 -0.62 -1.21
C MET A 1 11.56 -1.39 0.11
N ARG A 2 11.33 -0.75 1.26
CA ARG A 2 11.24 -1.47 2.55
C ARG A 2 9.99 -2.36 2.55
N SER A 3 10.09 -3.58 3.09
CA SER A 3 8.94 -4.50 3.20
C SER A 3 7.88 -3.94 4.16
N ARG A 4 6.62 -4.32 3.94
CA ARG A 4 5.47 -3.97 4.80
C ARG A 4 5.78 -4.27 6.28
N GLU A 5 6.20 -5.50 6.55
CA GLU A 5 6.57 -5.98 7.87
C GLU A 5 7.67 -5.14 8.53
N ARG A 6 8.72 -4.77 7.79
CA ARG A 6 9.81 -3.94 8.34
C ARG A 6 9.33 -2.53 8.71
N ILE A 7 8.39 -1.96 7.96
CA ILE A 7 7.88 -0.61 8.24
C ILE A 7 6.99 -0.65 9.49
N LEU A 8 6.10 -1.64 9.61
CA LEU A 8 5.25 -1.83 10.79
C LEU A 8 6.08 -2.16 12.04
N GLY A 9 7.06 -3.06 11.93
CA GLY A 9 7.94 -3.40 13.05
C GLY A 9 8.78 -2.23 13.55
N ASN A 10 9.14 -1.28 12.68
CA ASN A 10 9.80 -0.04 13.10
C ASN A 10 8.86 0.87 13.90
N LEU A 11 7.59 0.99 13.50
CA LEU A 11 6.58 1.75 14.24
C LEU A 11 6.39 1.17 15.65
N ASP A 12 6.24 -0.16 15.72
CA ASP A 12 6.08 -0.89 16.98
C ASP A 12 7.27 -0.69 17.91
N THR A 13 8.49 -0.86 17.41
CA THR A 13 9.73 -0.67 18.19
C THR A 13 9.81 0.75 18.76
N LEU A 14 9.53 1.76 17.93
CA LEU A 14 9.56 3.16 18.35
C LEU A 14 8.56 3.43 19.47
N TYR A 15 7.31 3.01 19.28
CA TYR A 15 6.26 3.25 20.27
C TYR A 15 6.54 2.52 21.57
N ARG A 16 7.05 1.28 21.52
CA ARG A 16 7.46 0.53 22.71
C ARG A 16 8.54 1.26 23.49
N GLU A 17 9.57 1.77 22.82
CA GLU A 17 10.65 2.53 23.48
C GLU A 17 10.16 3.86 24.09
N THR A 18 9.24 4.57 23.46
CA THR A 18 8.63 5.77 24.06
C THR A 18 7.70 5.44 25.21
N PHE A 19 6.95 4.34 25.12
CA PHE A 19 6.02 3.89 26.15
C PHE A 19 6.78 3.48 27.42
N GLU A 20 7.83 2.67 27.28
CA GLU A 20 8.69 2.27 28.41
C GLU A 20 9.32 3.49 29.09
N ARG A 21 9.77 4.49 28.32
CA ARG A 21 10.30 5.75 28.87
C ARG A 21 9.22 6.55 29.61
N ALA A 22 8.02 6.66 29.05
CA ALA A 22 6.91 7.37 29.69
C ALA A 22 6.48 6.71 31.01
N ARG A 23 6.45 5.37 31.01
CA ARG A 23 6.15 4.56 32.19
C ARG A 23 7.22 4.73 33.28
N ALA A 24 8.49 4.77 32.90
CA ALA A 24 9.60 5.01 33.82
C ALA A 24 9.55 6.41 34.47
N SER A 25 8.93 7.39 33.81
CA SER A 25 8.72 8.74 34.33
C SER A 25 7.41 8.93 35.11
N ASP A 26 6.60 7.87 35.29
CA ASP A 26 5.27 7.90 35.93
C ASP A 26 4.30 8.93 35.30
N ASP A 27 4.49 9.24 34.01
CA ASP A 27 3.69 10.20 33.28
C ASP A 27 2.49 9.51 32.64
N GLN A 28 1.45 9.28 33.46
CA GLN A 28 0.26 8.53 33.03
C GLN A 28 -0.49 9.19 31.87
N ARG A 29 -0.51 10.53 31.81
CA ARG A 29 -1.15 11.25 30.69
C ARG A 29 -0.41 10.95 29.38
N ARG A 30 0.92 10.96 29.41
CA ARG A 30 1.73 10.61 28.24
C ARG A 30 1.49 9.18 27.77
N VAL A 31 1.32 8.25 28.70
CA VAL A 31 1.00 6.84 28.38
C VAL A 31 -0.32 6.73 27.62
N GLU A 32 -1.37 7.39 28.10
CA GLU A 32 -2.70 7.39 27.44
C GLU A 32 -2.66 8.06 26.05
N GLU A 33 -1.92 9.16 25.92
CA GLU A 33 -1.70 9.83 24.63
C GLU A 33 -0.95 8.93 23.64
N LEU A 34 0.06 8.19 24.10
CA LEU A 34 0.84 7.26 23.27
C LEU A 34 0.00 6.10 22.78
N ASP A 35 -0.89 5.53 23.60
CA ASP A 35 -1.79 4.45 23.19
C ASP A 35 -2.74 4.90 22.07
N ALA A 36 -3.37 6.07 22.24
CA ALA A 36 -4.25 6.63 21.22
C ALA A 36 -3.50 6.97 19.93
N ALA A 37 -2.28 7.51 20.05
CA ALA A 37 -1.44 7.86 18.92
C ALA A 37 -0.96 6.62 18.14
N TYR A 38 -0.60 5.53 18.84
CA TYR A 38 -0.18 4.28 18.22
C TYR A 38 -1.25 3.72 17.28
N VAL A 39 -2.50 3.63 17.76
CA VAL A 39 -3.62 3.10 16.96
C VAL A 39 -3.86 3.97 15.73
N ARG A 40 -3.85 5.30 15.90
CA ARG A 40 -4.03 6.24 14.79
C ARG A 40 -2.92 6.08 13.74
N ASP A 41 -1.67 6.02 14.18
CA ASP A 41 -0.52 5.99 13.29
C ASP A 41 -0.39 4.62 12.59
N GLN A 42 -0.73 3.52 13.25
CA GLN A 42 -0.84 2.19 12.67
C GLN A 42 -1.87 2.19 11.52
N LEU A 43 -3.09 2.67 11.78
CA LEU A 43 -4.15 2.73 10.77
C LEU A 43 -3.74 3.60 9.56
N MET A 44 -3.14 4.75 9.82
CA MET A 44 -2.67 5.64 8.76
C MET A 44 -1.57 4.98 7.92
N LEU A 45 -0.65 4.26 8.56
CA LEU A 45 0.42 3.56 7.87
C LEU A 45 -0.10 2.40 7.01
N GLU A 46 -1.09 1.65 7.50
CA GLU A 46 -1.76 0.60 6.73
C GLU A 46 -2.43 1.16 5.47
N ILE A 47 -3.17 2.26 5.59
CA ILE A 47 -3.79 2.96 4.45
C ILE A 47 -2.73 3.38 3.42
N LEU A 48 -1.60 3.96 3.88
CA LEU A 48 -0.51 4.36 2.98
C LEU A 48 0.16 3.17 2.29
N LEU A 49 0.28 2.04 2.99
CA LEU A 49 0.82 0.80 2.44
C LEU A 49 -0.12 0.22 1.39
N ASP A 50 -1.43 0.25 1.62
CA ASP A 50 -2.42 -0.21 0.65
C ASP A 50 -2.45 0.67 -0.60
N ILE A 51 -2.36 2.00 -0.43
CA ILE A 51 -2.21 2.93 -1.56
C ILE A 51 -0.93 2.64 -2.35
N ARG A 52 0.20 2.43 -1.66
CA ARG A 52 1.46 2.09 -2.33
C ARG A 52 1.32 0.78 -3.12
N ASP A 53 0.68 -0.21 -2.54
CA ASP A 53 0.50 -1.51 -3.17
C ASP A 53 -0.43 -1.38 -4.40
N LEU A 54 -1.46 -0.51 -4.35
CA LEU A 54 -2.30 -0.15 -5.51
C LEU A 54 -1.48 0.45 -6.66
N PHE A 55 -0.53 1.34 -6.36
CA PHE A 55 0.36 1.94 -7.38
C PHE A 55 1.52 1.05 -7.80
N SER A 56 1.83 -0.01 -7.05
CA SER A 56 2.91 -0.95 -7.38
C SER A 56 2.53 -1.92 -8.50
N VAL A 57 1.23 -2.03 -8.80
CA VAL A 57 0.74 -2.76 -9.97
C VAL A 57 1.08 -1.94 -11.22
N ALA A 58 2.14 -2.35 -11.92
CA ALA A 58 2.43 -1.80 -13.25
C ALA A 58 1.17 -1.90 -14.13
N PRO A 59 0.88 -0.91 -15.01
CA PRO A 59 -0.22 -1.04 -15.96
C PRO A 59 -0.05 -2.38 -16.67
N ALA A 60 -1.12 -3.17 -16.73
CA ALA A 60 -1.11 -4.46 -17.40
C ALA A 60 -0.33 -4.31 -18.71
N ALA A 61 0.81 -5.01 -18.83
CA ALA A 61 1.59 -4.99 -20.05
C ALA A 61 0.60 -5.26 -21.19
N PRO A 62 0.62 -4.47 -22.28
CA PRO A 62 -0.33 -4.65 -23.36
C PRO A 62 -0.28 -6.11 -23.74
N THR A 63 -1.40 -6.81 -23.58
CA THR A 63 -1.56 -8.21 -23.96
C THR A 63 -0.98 -8.32 -25.36
N GLN A 64 0.10 -9.10 -25.52
CA GLN A 64 0.66 -9.42 -26.83
C GLN A 64 -0.38 -10.25 -27.57
N GLY A 65 -1.32 -9.55 -28.17
CA GLY A 65 -2.46 -10.08 -28.89
C GLY A 65 -2.97 -8.90 -29.68
N GLY A 66 -2.70 -8.95 -30.98
CA GLY A 66 -2.83 -7.85 -31.92
C GLY A 66 -3.95 -6.87 -31.60
N SER A 67 -3.63 -5.59 -31.77
CA SER A 67 -4.48 -4.45 -31.47
C SER A 67 -5.93 -4.74 -31.83
N ALA A 68 -6.88 -4.27 -31.03
CA ALA A 68 -8.31 -4.37 -31.35
C ALA A 68 -8.61 -3.86 -32.79
N LEU A 69 -7.78 -2.93 -33.29
CA LEU A 69 -7.80 -2.45 -34.67
C LEU A 69 -7.38 -3.51 -35.69
N GLU A 70 -6.35 -4.31 -35.43
CA GLU A 70 -5.92 -5.42 -36.31
C GLU A 70 -7.01 -6.50 -36.42
N LYS A 71 -7.71 -6.78 -35.31
CA LYS A 71 -8.85 -7.71 -35.30
C LYS A 71 -10.03 -7.16 -36.12
N LEU A 72 -10.34 -5.87 -35.99
CA LEU A 72 -11.36 -5.20 -36.79
C LEU A 72 -10.99 -5.16 -38.28
N GLU A 73 -9.72 -4.95 -38.61
CA GLU A 73 -9.27 -4.94 -40.00
C GLU A 73 -9.37 -6.34 -40.64
N THR A 74 -9.06 -7.39 -39.87
CA THR A 74 -9.23 -8.78 -40.30
C THR A 74 -10.70 -9.10 -40.60
N LEU A 75 -11.62 -8.67 -39.74
CA LEU A 75 -13.06 -8.83 -39.95
C LEU A 75 -13.56 -8.04 -41.18
N ARG A 76 -13.03 -6.83 -41.40
CA ARG A 76 -13.36 -6.02 -42.58
C ARG A 76 -12.95 -6.74 -43.86
N ARG A 77 -11.71 -7.25 -43.91
CA ARG A 77 -11.17 -7.97 -45.08
C ARG A 77 -11.99 -9.22 -45.42
N LEU A 78 -12.39 -9.99 -44.41
CA LEU A 78 -13.25 -11.17 -44.57
C LEU A 78 -14.64 -10.82 -45.14
N THR A 79 -15.18 -9.67 -44.78
CA THR A 79 -16.51 -9.23 -45.23
C THR A 79 -16.48 -8.65 -46.65
N THR A 80 -15.38 -8.02 -47.07
CA THR A 80 -15.21 -7.46 -48.43
C THR A 80 -14.85 -8.49 -49.50
N LEU A 81 -14.50 -9.72 -49.11
CA LEU A 81 -14.17 -10.83 -50.02
C LEU A 81 -15.39 -11.71 -50.36
N ARG A 82 -16.59 -11.31 -49.96
CA ARG A 82 -17.87 -11.94 -50.33
C ARG A 82 -18.67 -11.06 -51.28
#